data_AF-A0A3M1T507-F1
#
_entry.id   AF-A0A3M1T507-F1
#
_cell.length_a   1.000
_cell.length_b   1.000
_cell.length_c   1.000
_cell.angle_alpha   90.00
_cell.angle_beta   90.00
_cell.angle_gamma   90.00
#
_symmetry.space_group_name_H-M   'P 1'
#
loop_
_entity.id
_entity.type
_entity.pdbx_description
1 polymer ?
#
loop_
_entity_poly.entity_id
_entity_poly.type
_entity_poly.pdbx_seq_one_letter_code
_entity_poly.pdbx_strand_id
1 'polypeptide(L)'
;MGCLNSIVVPAPVDAVWAKLRDFHDMSWAPGVIESCQKVGALGGTERGAKRILNGVFEETLLGVDDGKRALRYSIDRAPGTPVDGTTHYVGVIRVFPVTATNETFVIWTSSWAHSAEEGVAEFCNPIYKALLEALADSFSPEG
;
A
#
# COMPACT_ATOMS: atom_id res chain seq x y z
N MET A 1 5.57 -17.03 -0.96
CA MET A 1 4.87 -16.54 -2.17
C MET A 1 4.71 -15.03 -2.05
N GLY A 2 4.42 -14.30 -3.12
CA GLY A 2 4.32 -12.85 -3.04
C GLY A 2 3.96 -12.16 -4.35
N CYS A 3 3.70 -10.85 -4.24
CA CYS A 3 3.54 -9.94 -5.36
C CYS A 3 4.68 -8.92 -5.37
N LEU A 4 5.03 -8.43 -6.55
CA LEU A 4 5.93 -7.28 -6.73
C LEU A 4 5.37 -6.43 -7.87
N ASN A 5 5.06 -5.18 -7.56
CA ASN A 5 4.64 -4.18 -8.55
C ASN A 5 5.43 -2.90 -8.31
N SER A 6 5.70 -2.15 -9.37
CA SER A 6 6.47 -0.91 -9.27
C SER A 6 6.04 0.09 -10.34
N ILE A 7 6.24 1.37 -10.05
CA ILE A 7 6.01 2.48 -10.99
C ILE A 7 7.04 3.59 -10.77
N VAL A 8 7.22 4.43 -11.79
CA VAL A 8 7.90 5.73 -11.64
C VAL A 8 6.84 6.81 -11.53
N VAL A 9 6.89 7.58 -10.44
CA VAL A 9 6.00 8.71 -10.18
C VAL A 9 6.71 10.00 -10.59
N PRO A 10 6.07 10.88 -11.39
CA PRO A 10 6.68 12.11 -11.91
C PRO A 10 6.74 13.23 -10.86
N ALA A 11 7.26 12.93 -9.66
CA ALA A 11 7.38 13.87 -8.56
C ALA A 11 8.60 13.57 -7.66
N PRO A 12 9.11 14.58 -6.93
CA PRO A 12 10.22 14.40 -6.00
C PRO A 12 9.88 13.45 -4.85
N VAL A 13 10.87 12.67 -4.40
CA VAL A 13 10.70 11.60 -3.40
C VAL A 13 10.08 12.07 -2.08
N ASP A 14 10.35 13.29 -1.65
CA ASP A 14 9.80 13.82 -0.40
C ASP A 14 8.29 14.06 -0.52
N ALA A 15 7.81 14.51 -1.69
CA ALA A 15 6.39 14.72 -1.95
C ALA A 15 5.64 13.38 -2.05
N VAL A 16 6.22 12.41 -2.75
CA VAL A 16 5.65 11.06 -2.86
C VAL A 16 5.61 10.37 -1.50
N TRP A 17 6.68 10.49 -0.70
CA TRP A 17 6.72 9.91 0.64
C TRP A 17 5.73 10.57 1.60
N ALA A 18 5.61 11.90 1.57
CA ALA A 18 4.64 12.62 2.40
C ALA A 18 3.21 12.14 2.16
N LYS A 19 2.86 11.82 0.91
CA LYS A 19 1.54 11.29 0.53
C LYS A 19 1.32 9.83 0.96
N LEU A 20 2.37 9.00 0.98
CA LEU A 20 2.26 7.56 1.30
C LEU A 20 2.44 7.22 2.77
N ARG A 21 3.15 8.06 3.55
CA ARG A 21 3.58 7.69 4.91
C ARG A 21 2.46 7.62 5.94
N ASP A 22 1.34 8.28 5.68
CA ASP A 22 0.16 8.20 6.54
C ASP A 22 -0.70 6.99 6.14
N PHE A 23 -0.66 5.95 6.97
CA PHE A 23 -1.42 4.71 6.75
C PHE A 23 -2.94 4.91 6.72
N HIS A 24 -3.47 6.00 7.29
CA HIS A 24 -4.89 6.28 7.23
C HIS A 24 -5.28 7.12 6.01
N ASP A 25 -4.33 7.71 5.30
CA ASP A 25 -4.57 8.47 4.09
C ASP A 25 -4.50 7.57 2.83
N MET A 26 -5.67 7.37 2.22
CA MET A 26 -5.81 6.73 0.91
C MET A 26 -6.53 7.66 -0.09
N SER A 27 -6.59 8.96 0.20
CA SER A 27 -7.25 9.96 -0.66
C SER A 27 -6.63 10.08 -2.05
N TRP A 28 -5.40 9.59 -2.20
CA TRP A 28 -4.66 9.55 -3.45
C TRP A 28 -5.04 8.40 -4.38
N ALA A 29 -5.85 7.45 -3.93
CA ALA A 29 -6.28 6.29 -4.72
C ALA A 29 -7.78 6.27 -5.04
N PRO A 30 -8.40 7.39 -5.48
CA PRO A 30 -9.82 7.39 -5.79
C PRO A 30 -10.12 6.37 -6.91
N GLY A 31 -11.21 5.62 -6.78
CA GLY A 31 -11.60 4.57 -7.73
C GLY A 31 -11.00 3.19 -7.46
N VAL A 32 -9.95 3.10 -6.64
CA VAL A 32 -9.45 1.81 -6.11
C VAL A 32 -9.82 1.67 -4.63
N ILE A 33 -9.65 2.74 -3.85
CA ILE A 33 -10.12 2.83 -2.47
C ILE A 33 -11.34 3.74 -2.42
N GLU A 34 -12.49 3.13 -2.18
CA GLU A 34 -13.77 3.83 -2.00
C GLU A 34 -13.97 4.26 -0.55
N SER A 35 -13.41 3.52 0.40
CA SER A 35 -13.44 3.87 1.82
C SER A 35 -12.19 3.41 2.57
N CYS A 36 -11.73 4.26 3.49
CA CYS A 36 -10.67 3.95 4.46
C CYS A 36 -11.20 4.31 5.85
N GLN A 37 -11.57 3.29 6.62
CA GLN A 37 -12.04 3.48 7.99
C GLN A 37 -10.89 3.30 8.97
N LYS A 38 -10.52 4.36 9.70
CA LYS A 38 -9.63 4.24 10.85
C LYS A 38 -10.29 3.42 11.96
N VAL A 39 -9.54 2.49 12.54
CA VAL A 39 -9.97 1.68 13.68
C VAL A 39 -9.07 1.98 14.89
N GLY A 40 -9.68 2.36 16.00
CA GLY A 40 -8.98 2.71 17.24
C GLY A 40 -8.45 4.15 17.27
N ALA A 41 -7.62 4.46 18.27
CA ALA A 41 -7.17 5.83 18.56
C ALA A 41 -5.86 6.21 17.86
N LEU A 42 -4.98 5.24 17.59
CA LEU A 42 -3.64 5.46 17.01
C LEU A 42 -3.72 6.17 15.66
N GLY A 43 -2.82 7.12 15.40
CA GLY A 43 -2.65 7.81 14.12
C GLY A 43 -1.95 6.94 13.08
N GLY A 44 -2.08 7.27 11.79
CA GLY A 44 -1.60 6.43 10.69
C GLY A 44 -0.08 6.35 10.53
N THR A 45 0.70 6.93 11.43
CA THR A 45 2.16 6.73 11.51
C THR A 45 2.58 5.93 12.73
N GLU A 46 1.64 5.59 13.62
CA GLU A 46 1.89 4.87 14.87
C GLU A 46 1.77 3.36 14.65
N ARG A 47 2.82 2.60 14.99
CA ARG A 47 2.79 1.14 14.90
C ARG A 47 1.60 0.57 15.67
N GLY A 48 0.86 -0.34 15.03
CA GLY A 48 -0.38 -0.92 15.56
C GLY A 48 -1.64 -0.16 15.16
N ALA A 49 -1.53 0.98 14.45
CA ALA A 49 -2.67 1.63 13.82
C ALA A 49 -3.40 0.65 12.90
N LYS A 50 -4.73 0.70 12.92
CA LYS A 50 -5.57 -0.22 12.16
C LYS A 50 -6.48 0.52 11.20
N ARG A 51 -6.81 -0.13 10.09
CA ARG A 51 -7.79 0.38 9.12
C ARG A 51 -8.62 -0.74 8.53
N ILE A 52 -9.76 -0.37 7.95
CA ILE A 52 -10.56 -1.22 7.08
C ILE A 52 -10.66 -0.53 5.72
N LEU A 53 -10.16 -1.17 4.67
CA LEU A 53 -10.27 -0.67 3.30
C LEU A 53 -11.45 -1.32 2.59
N ASN A 54 -12.30 -0.49 1.98
CA ASN A 54 -13.49 -0.91 1.21
C ASN A 54 -14.44 -1.85 1.99
N GLY A 55 -14.40 -1.81 3.32
CA GLY A 55 -15.15 -2.74 4.18
C GLY A 55 -14.65 -4.19 4.16
N VAL A 56 -13.53 -4.48 3.49
CA VAL A 56 -13.05 -5.85 3.23
C VAL A 56 -11.69 -6.10 3.87
N PHE A 57 -10.68 -5.29 3.58
CA PHE A 57 -9.32 -5.55 4.05
C PHE A 57 -9.10 -4.92 5.42
N GLU A 58 -9.05 -5.75 6.45
CA GLU A 58 -8.68 -5.33 7.79
C GLU A 58 -7.16 -5.41 7.92
N GLU A 59 -6.53 -4.26 8.14
CA GLU A 59 -5.07 -4.15 8.12
C GLU A 59 -4.52 -3.51 9.39
N THR A 60 -3.33 -3.96 9.80
CA THR A 60 -2.56 -3.39 10.90
C THR A 60 -1.22 -2.86 10.41
N LEU A 61 -0.89 -1.63 10.77
CA LEU A 61 0.40 -1.00 10.50
C LEU A 61 1.49 -1.67 11.35
N LEU A 62 2.50 -2.23 10.69
CA LEU A 62 3.66 -2.84 11.33
C LEU A 62 4.78 -1.83 11.59
N GLY A 63 4.84 -0.75 10.80
CA GLY A 63 5.71 0.38 11.03
C GLY A 63 5.92 1.27 9.81
N VAL A 64 6.36 2.49 10.08
CA VAL A 64 6.79 3.50 9.11
C VAL A 64 8.24 3.84 9.43
N ASP A 65 9.12 3.80 8.43
CA ASP A 65 10.53 4.16 8.54
C ASP A 65 10.80 5.31 7.58
N ASP A 66 10.81 6.54 8.11
CA ASP A 66 11.05 7.76 7.33
C ASP A 66 12.47 7.79 6.72
N GLY A 67 13.47 7.21 7.40
CA GLY A 67 14.85 7.16 6.92
C GLY A 67 15.03 6.23 5.72
N LYS A 68 14.27 5.12 5.69
CA LYS A 68 14.24 4.18 4.55
C LYS A 68 13.06 4.42 3.59
N ARG A 69 12.21 5.41 3.89
CA ARG A 69 10.94 5.73 3.21
C ARG A 69 10.13 4.47 2.91
N ALA A 70 9.86 3.72 3.97
CA ALA A 70 9.20 2.43 3.89
C ALA A 70 8.01 2.34 4.85
N LEU A 71 6.87 1.86 4.35
CA LEU A 71 5.68 1.56 5.12
C LEU A 71 5.44 0.04 5.06
N ARG A 72 5.15 -0.57 6.21
CA ARG A 72 4.87 -2.01 6.32
C ARG A 72 3.58 -2.25 7.05
N TYR A 73 2.74 -3.15 6.54
CA TYR A 73 1.46 -3.51 7.14
C TYR A 73 1.19 -5.01 7.02
N SER A 74 0.27 -5.53 7.83
CA SER A 74 -0.32 -6.86 7.69
C SER A 74 -1.76 -6.75 7.22
N ILE A 75 -2.22 -7.77 6.47
CA ILE A 75 -3.64 -8.03 6.29
C ILE A 75 -4.01 -9.05 7.34
N ASP A 76 -4.87 -8.66 8.28
CA ASP A 76 -5.29 -9.48 9.41
C ASP A 76 -6.51 -10.33 9.02
N ARG A 77 -7.42 -9.77 8.22
CA ARG A 77 -8.57 -10.45 7.60
C ARG A 77 -8.90 -9.84 6.25
N ALA A 78 -9.45 -10.64 5.35
CA ALA A 78 -9.96 -10.17 4.05
C ALA A 78 -11.17 -11.00 3.58
N PRO A 79 -12.29 -10.99 4.34
CA PRO A 79 -13.38 -11.94 4.16
C PRO A 79 -13.92 -11.97 2.73
N GLY A 80 -14.13 -13.17 2.19
CA GLY A 80 -14.68 -13.36 0.84
C GLY A 80 -13.69 -13.07 -0.30
N THR A 81 -12.41 -12.94 0.00
CA THR A 81 -11.34 -12.82 -1.00
C THR A 81 -10.37 -14.00 -0.90
N PRO A 82 -9.59 -14.32 -1.95
CA PRO A 82 -8.54 -15.34 -1.88
C PRO A 82 -7.46 -15.05 -0.82
N VAL A 83 -7.35 -13.81 -0.37
CA VAL A 83 -6.39 -13.39 0.68
C VAL A 83 -6.85 -13.86 2.06
N ASP A 84 -8.12 -14.18 2.24
CA ASP A 84 -8.63 -14.67 3.51
C ASP A 84 -7.97 -16.01 3.89
N GLY A 85 -7.64 -16.17 5.16
CA GLY A 85 -6.91 -17.36 5.63
C GLY A 85 -5.43 -17.40 5.22
N THR A 86 -4.88 -16.35 4.61
CA THR A 86 -3.41 -16.22 4.48
C THR A 86 -2.77 -16.02 5.85
N THR A 87 -1.58 -16.59 6.05
CA THR A 87 -0.81 -16.43 7.30
C THR A 87 0.46 -15.62 7.06
N HIS A 88 0.78 -14.75 8.02
CA HIS A 88 1.92 -13.85 7.97
C HIS A 88 1.95 -12.98 6.69
N TYR A 89 0.78 -12.50 6.26
CA TYR A 89 0.70 -11.56 5.15
C TYR A 89 1.37 -10.24 5.55
N VAL A 90 2.32 -9.80 4.73
CA VAL A 90 3.04 -8.54 4.92
C VAL A 90 3.09 -7.80 3.60
N GLY A 91 2.49 -6.61 3.56
CA GLY A 91 2.66 -5.64 2.49
C GLY A 91 3.77 -4.64 2.85
N VAL A 92 4.55 -4.24 1.84
CA VAL A 92 5.64 -3.27 2.00
C VAL A 92 5.64 -2.30 0.83
N ILE A 93 5.55 -1.01 1.13
CA ILE A 93 5.78 0.08 0.17
C ILE A 93 7.16 0.66 0.46
N ARG A 94 7.98 0.87 -0.57
CA ARG A 94 9.25 1.61 -0.47
C ARG A 94 9.35 2.60 -1.61
N VAL A 95 9.91 3.77 -1.32
CA VAL A 95 10.15 4.80 -2.34
C VAL A 95 11.62 5.19 -2.40
N PHE A 96 12.11 5.37 -3.63
CA PHE A 96 13.50 5.68 -3.92
C PHE A 96 13.58 6.86 -4.90
N PRO A 97 14.49 7.82 -4.69
CA PRO A 97 14.68 8.89 -5.67
C PRO A 97 15.31 8.34 -6.96
N VAL A 98 14.77 8.73 -8.11
CA VAL A 98 15.45 8.62 -9.40
C VAL A 98 16.22 9.91 -9.62
N THR A 99 17.48 9.93 -9.17
CA THR A 99 18.27 11.17 -9.09
C THR A 99 18.60 11.78 -10.45
N ALA A 100 18.50 11.02 -11.53
CA ALA A 100 18.74 11.51 -12.89
C ALA A 100 17.60 12.41 -13.41
N THR A 101 16.37 12.21 -12.93
CA THR A 101 15.16 12.88 -13.45
C THR A 101 14.39 13.65 -12.39
N ASN A 102 14.81 13.57 -11.11
CA ASN A 102 14.07 14.10 -9.96
C ASN A 102 12.66 13.49 -9.79
N GLU A 103 12.49 12.26 -10.28
CA GLU A 103 11.29 11.44 -10.14
C GLU A 103 11.45 10.46 -8.97
N THR A 104 10.43 9.63 -8.73
CA THR A 104 10.44 8.65 -7.65
C THR A 104 10.11 7.25 -8.17
N PHE A 105 10.97 6.29 -7.88
CA PHE A 105 10.68 4.88 -8.07
C PHE A 105 9.96 4.33 -6.83
N VAL A 106 8.73 3.86 -7.02
CA VAL A 106 7.90 3.26 -5.97
C VAL A 106 7.80 1.77 -6.23
N ILE A 107 8.03 0.97 -5.20
CA ILE A 107 7.83 -0.49 -5.22
C ILE A 107 6.88 -0.90 -4.11
N TRP A 108 5.89 -1.70 -4.48
CA TRP A 108 4.96 -2.34 -3.55
C TRP A 108 5.12 -3.85 -3.65
N THR A 109 5.56 -4.46 -2.56
CA THR A 109 5.66 -5.92 -2.45
C THR A 109 4.68 -6.45 -1.42
N SER A 110 4.30 -7.71 -1.59
CA SER A 110 3.66 -8.46 -0.52
C SER A 110 4.22 -9.87 -0.45
N SER A 111 4.15 -10.45 0.74
CA SER A 111 4.56 -11.83 0.98
C SER A 111 3.70 -12.46 2.05
N TRP A 112 3.45 -13.76 1.93
CA TRP A 112 2.77 -14.58 2.92
C TRP A 112 3.44 -15.95 3.03
N ALA A 113 3.31 -16.56 4.21
CA ALA A 113 3.90 -17.87 4.49
C ALA A 113 3.05 -19.01 3.92
N HIS A 114 1.74 -18.91 4.08
CA HIS A 114 0.76 -19.89 3.59
C HIS A 114 -0.54 -19.20 3.17
N SER A 115 -1.26 -19.79 2.23
CA SER A 115 -2.60 -19.37 1.81
C SER A 115 -3.52 -20.59 1.79
N ALA A 116 -4.76 -20.41 2.26
CA ALA A 116 -5.77 -21.46 2.21
C ALA A 116 -6.32 -21.66 0.79
N GLU A 117 -6.37 -20.58 0.01
CA GLU A 117 -6.77 -20.57 -1.39
C GLU A 117 -5.56 -20.34 -2.32
N GLU A 118 -5.67 -20.85 -3.54
CA GLU A 118 -4.80 -20.46 -4.66
C GLU A 118 -5.27 -19.10 -5.23
N GLY A 119 -4.48 -18.47 -6.10
CA GLY A 119 -4.94 -17.24 -6.78
C GLY A 119 -4.70 -15.95 -6.01
N VAL A 120 -4.07 -15.98 -4.82
CA VAL A 120 -3.79 -14.77 -4.02
C VAL A 120 -3.00 -13.74 -4.83
N ALA A 121 -1.97 -14.17 -5.56
CA ALA A 121 -1.14 -13.27 -6.35
C ALA A 121 -1.91 -12.70 -7.55
N GLU A 122 -2.68 -13.54 -8.23
CA GLU A 122 -3.53 -13.19 -9.36
C GLU A 122 -4.61 -12.18 -8.98
N PHE A 123 -5.15 -12.30 -7.76
CA PHE A 123 -6.09 -11.35 -7.18
C PHE A 123 -5.43 -10.03 -6.77
N CYS A 124 -4.29 -10.09 -6.07
CA CYS A 124 -3.63 -8.89 -5.53
C CYS A 124 -2.86 -8.06 -6.57
N ASN A 125 -2.24 -8.68 -7.58
CA ASN A 125 -1.41 -7.97 -8.55
C ASN A 125 -2.14 -6.83 -9.29
N PRO A 126 -3.36 -7.04 -9.82
CA PRO A 126 -4.13 -5.96 -10.45
C PRO A 126 -4.45 -4.81 -9.48
N ILE A 127 -4.74 -5.11 -8.21
CA ILE A 127 -5.03 -4.11 -7.18
C ILE A 127 -3.78 -3.26 -6.90
N TYR A 128 -2.63 -3.90 -6.70
CA TYR A 128 -1.37 -3.17 -6.48
C TYR A 128 -0.97 -2.31 -7.67
N LYS A 129 -1.15 -2.84 -8.89
CA LYS A 129 -0.91 -2.07 -10.10
C LYS A 129 -1.81 -0.83 -10.17
N ALA A 130 -3.12 -0.99 -9.96
CA ALA A 130 -4.06 0.11 -9.98
C ALA A 130 -3.79 1.17 -8.90
N LEU A 131 -3.38 0.74 -7.69
CA LEU A 131 -2.96 1.67 -6.64
C LEU A 131 -1.71 2.46 -7.07
N LEU A 132 -0.70 1.80 -7.64
CA LEU A 132 0.50 2.49 -8.10
C LEU A 132 0.21 3.46 -9.25
N GLU A 133 -0.68 3.10 -10.17
CA GLU A 133 -1.16 3.99 -11.24
C GLU A 133 -1.89 5.20 -10.66
N ALA A 134 -2.84 5.00 -9.75
CA ALA A 134 -3.55 6.11 -9.09
C ALA A 134 -2.60 7.03 -8.30
N LEU A 135 -1.57 6.47 -7.67
CA LEU A 135 -0.52 7.26 -7.02
C LEU A 135 0.18 8.16 -8.03
N ALA A 136 0.62 7.62 -9.16
CA ALA A 136 1.29 8.40 -10.20
C ALA A 136 0.38 9.50 -10.76
N ASP A 137 -0.89 9.17 -11.04
CA ASP A 137 -1.89 10.11 -11.53
C ASP A 137 -2.16 11.25 -10.55
N SER A 138 -2.09 10.98 -9.24
CA SER A 138 -2.24 12.00 -8.20
C SER A 138 -1.13 13.07 -8.17
N PHE A 139 -0.09 12.91 -9.00
CA PHE A 139 0.99 13.87 -9.23
C PHE A 139 1.07 14.36 -10.67
N SER A 140 0.30 13.76 -11.58
CA SER A 140 0.18 14.26 -12.94
C SER A 140 -0.56 15.61 -12.89
N PRO A 141 -0.07 16.66 -13.58
CA PRO A 141 -0.89 17.83 -13.83
C PRO A 141 -2.19 17.36 -14.48
N GLU A 142 -3.35 17.79 -13.96
CA GLU A 142 -4.58 17.71 -14.73
C GLU A 142 -4.28 18.28 -16.12
N GLY A 143 -4.59 17.52 -17.17
CA GLY A 143 -4.36 17.94 -18.55
C GLY A 143 -5.07 19.25 -18.90
#